data_AF-A0A6H9USX5-F1
#
_entry.id   AF-A0A6H9USX5-F1
#
_cell.length_a   1.000
_cell.length_b   1.000
_cell.length_c   1.000
_cell.angle_alpha   90.00
_cell.angle_beta   90.00
_cell.angle_gamma   90.00
#
_symmetry.space_group_name_H-M   'P 1'
#
loop_
_entity.id
_entity.type
_entity.pdbx_description
1 polymer ?
#
loop_
_entity_poly.entity_id
_entity_poly.type
_entity_poly.pdbx_seq_one_letter_code
_entity_poly.pdbx_strand_id
1 'polypeptide(L)'
;MYDEQQQPDQAPLAGFTVGVTAARRADELGALLQRRGAAVLHAPALRIVPLADDSELLAATKKVIDRTPDVVVATTAIGFRGWIEAADGWGLGEELLARLRGVELLARGPKVKGAIRAAGLTEDWSPSSESMAEVLDRLLEEGVDGRRVALQLHGEPLPGFVEALRAGGAEVLGVPVYRWLPPEDVGPMDRLLDATVSRGLDALTFTSAPAAASLLSRAEDRGLLPDLLAALSHDVVPACVGPVTAVPLQSRGVETVSPERFRLGPLVQLLCRELPGRARALPIAGHRVEIRGHAVLVDGALRPVPPAGMSLLRALSRRPGWVVARADLLRALPGAGRDEHAVETAMARLRTALGAPKLIQTVVKRGYRLALDPAADAKYADV
;
A
#
# COMPACT_ATOMS: atom_id res chain seq x y z
N MET A 1 -19.03 26.45 35.25
CA MET A 1 -19.74 25.43 34.47
C MET A 1 -19.66 25.93 33.02
N TYR A 2 -18.55 25.62 32.35
CA TYR A 2 -18.27 26.14 31.02
C TYR A 2 -18.97 25.27 29.99
N ASP A 3 -19.73 25.93 29.15
CA ASP A 3 -20.54 25.41 28.06
C ASP A 3 -19.62 24.72 27.03
N GLU A 4 -19.63 23.39 26.99
CA GLU A 4 -19.04 22.61 25.91
C GLU A 4 -19.87 22.89 24.64
N GLN A 5 -19.46 23.90 23.88
CA GLN A 5 -19.98 24.11 22.53
C GLN A 5 -19.58 22.92 21.66
N GLN A 6 -20.48 21.94 21.57
CA GLN A 6 -20.42 20.83 20.61
C GLN A 6 -20.27 21.42 19.21
N GLN A 7 -19.05 21.30 18.67
CA GLN A 7 -18.78 21.49 17.24
C GLN A 7 -19.67 20.53 16.44
N PRO A 8 -20.25 20.95 15.31
CA PRO A 8 -21.17 20.12 14.55
C PRO A 8 -20.51 18.78 14.21
N ASP A 9 -21.31 17.72 14.32
CA ASP A 9 -21.02 16.28 14.21
C ASP A 9 -20.39 15.91 12.84
N GLN A 10 -19.19 16.44 12.57
CA GLN A 10 -18.43 16.18 11.35
C GLN A 10 -17.82 14.79 11.46
N ALA A 11 -18.06 14.00 10.42
CA ALA A 11 -17.45 12.68 10.32
C ALA A 11 -15.91 12.80 10.47
N PRO A 12 -15.24 11.88 11.18
CA PRO A 12 -13.87 12.07 11.64
C PRO A 12 -12.86 12.19 10.49
N LEU A 13 -13.18 11.70 9.30
CA LEU A 13 -12.34 11.80 8.10
C LEU A 13 -12.84 12.85 7.10
N ALA A 14 -13.78 13.72 7.49
CA ALA A 14 -14.29 14.79 6.63
C ALA A 14 -13.14 15.70 6.15
N GLY A 15 -13.06 15.89 4.83
CA GLY A 15 -12.03 16.70 4.19
C GLY A 15 -10.70 15.98 3.91
N PHE A 16 -10.53 14.77 4.43
CA PHE A 16 -9.34 13.94 4.16
C PHE A 16 -9.51 13.10 2.89
N THR A 17 -8.40 12.76 2.25
CA THR A 17 -8.32 11.90 1.07
C THR A 17 -7.41 10.71 1.38
N VAL A 18 -7.93 9.49 1.22
CA VAL A 18 -7.22 8.24 1.51
C VAL A 18 -7.05 7.43 0.23
N GLY A 19 -5.83 7.04 -0.06
CA GLY A 19 -5.52 6.13 -1.15
C GLY A 19 -5.67 4.66 -0.74
N VAL A 20 -6.26 3.85 -1.63
CA VAL A 20 -6.49 2.42 -1.40
C VAL A 20 -5.77 1.61 -2.47
N THR A 21 -4.79 0.81 -2.04
CA THR A 21 -3.98 -0.05 -2.93
C THR A 21 -4.54 -1.47 -3.09
N ALA A 22 -5.56 -1.81 -2.29
CA ALA A 22 -6.10 -3.16 -2.22
C ALA A 22 -6.74 -3.60 -3.55
N ALA A 23 -6.46 -4.83 -3.95
CA ALA A 23 -7.13 -5.48 -5.10
C ALA A 23 -8.37 -6.27 -4.67
N ARG A 24 -8.35 -6.87 -3.46
CA ARG A 24 -9.49 -7.59 -2.88
C ARG A 24 -10.13 -6.78 -1.77
N ARG A 25 -11.46 -6.87 -1.65
CA ARG A 25 -12.25 -6.15 -0.64
C ARG A 25 -12.00 -4.63 -0.65
N ALA A 26 -11.60 -4.10 -1.82
CA ALA A 26 -11.35 -2.68 -2.02
C ALA A 26 -12.62 -1.87 -1.82
N ASP A 27 -13.74 -2.35 -2.35
CA ASP A 27 -15.06 -1.72 -2.19
C ASP A 27 -15.48 -1.65 -0.72
N GLU A 28 -15.22 -2.72 0.05
CA GLU A 28 -15.52 -2.75 1.48
C GLU A 28 -14.68 -1.72 2.24
N LEU A 29 -13.37 -1.67 1.99
CA LEU A 29 -12.47 -0.70 2.59
C LEU A 29 -12.85 0.73 2.19
N GLY A 30 -13.10 0.97 0.91
CA GLY A 30 -13.55 2.24 0.37
C GLY A 30 -14.85 2.71 1.03
N ALA A 31 -15.85 1.83 1.14
CA ALA A 31 -17.12 2.13 1.78
C ALA A 31 -16.95 2.41 3.29
N LEU A 32 -16.07 1.69 4.00
CA LEU A 32 -15.76 1.97 5.40
C LEU A 32 -15.16 3.38 5.58
N LEU A 33 -14.24 3.79 4.69
CA LEU A 33 -13.61 5.12 4.72
C LEU A 33 -14.62 6.23 4.36
N GLN A 34 -15.40 6.03 3.30
CA GLN A 34 -16.42 6.99 2.84
C GLN A 34 -17.49 7.23 3.90
N ARG A 35 -17.94 6.19 4.62
CA ARG A 35 -18.87 6.33 5.76
C ARG A 35 -18.30 7.19 6.90
N ARG A 36 -16.98 7.34 6.97
CA ARG A 36 -16.29 8.21 7.93
C ARG A 36 -15.97 9.59 7.37
N GLY A 37 -16.38 9.90 6.14
CA GLY A 37 -16.25 11.22 5.50
C GLY A 37 -15.02 11.39 4.61
N ALA A 38 -14.20 10.37 4.43
CA ALA A 38 -13.01 10.45 3.55
C ALA A 38 -13.39 10.40 2.07
N ALA A 39 -12.69 11.18 1.25
CA ALA A 39 -12.57 10.91 -0.17
C ALA A 39 -11.63 9.71 -0.38
N VAL A 40 -11.93 8.84 -1.33
CA VAL A 40 -11.14 7.63 -1.61
C VAL A 40 -10.59 7.67 -3.02
N LEU A 41 -9.26 7.50 -3.15
CA LEU A 41 -8.61 7.27 -4.43
C LEU A 41 -8.20 5.79 -4.50
N HIS A 42 -8.96 5.00 -5.24
CA HIS A 42 -8.67 3.58 -5.41
C HIS A 42 -7.73 3.35 -6.60
N ALA A 43 -6.67 2.59 -6.36
CA ALA A 43 -5.72 2.16 -7.38
C ALA A 43 -5.19 0.77 -7.01
N PRO A 44 -5.74 -0.32 -7.58
CA PRO A 44 -5.29 -1.67 -7.26
C PRO A 44 -3.82 -1.84 -7.63
N ALA A 45 -2.99 -2.24 -6.66
CA ALA A 45 -1.54 -2.33 -6.87
C ALA A 45 -1.09 -3.59 -7.59
N LEU A 46 -1.97 -4.57 -7.69
CA LEU A 46 -1.72 -5.87 -8.30
C LEU A 46 -3.04 -6.48 -8.72
N ARG A 47 -2.97 -7.48 -9.59
CA ARG A 47 -4.04 -8.44 -9.84
C ARG A 47 -3.60 -9.81 -9.39
N ILE A 48 -4.52 -10.56 -8.81
CA ILE A 48 -4.29 -11.96 -8.47
C ILE A 48 -4.53 -12.75 -9.75
N VAL A 49 -3.57 -13.59 -10.12
CA VAL A 49 -3.72 -14.50 -11.25
C VAL A 49 -4.54 -15.71 -10.79
N PRO A 50 -5.69 -16.00 -11.39
CA PRO A 50 -6.39 -17.25 -11.14
C PRO A 50 -5.49 -18.42 -11.52
N LEU A 51 -5.42 -19.46 -10.67
CA LEU A 51 -4.50 -20.57 -10.90
C LEU A 51 -4.74 -21.28 -12.24
N ALA A 52 -6.00 -21.36 -12.69
CA ALA A 52 -6.37 -21.94 -13.99
C ALA A 52 -5.81 -21.18 -15.20
N ASP A 53 -5.51 -19.89 -15.04
CA ASP A 53 -4.98 -19.03 -16.10
C ASP A 53 -3.46 -18.78 -15.96
N ASP A 54 -2.82 -19.43 -14.98
CA ASP A 54 -1.42 -19.18 -14.66
C ASP A 54 -0.47 -19.99 -15.55
N SER A 55 -0.01 -19.35 -16.63
CA SER A 55 0.94 -19.94 -17.58
C SER A 55 2.27 -20.40 -16.96
N GLU A 56 2.75 -19.79 -15.86
CA GLU A 56 3.97 -20.28 -15.20
C GLU A 56 3.69 -21.51 -14.35
N LEU A 57 2.54 -21.57 -13.67
CA LEU A 57 2.14 -22.79 -12.97
C LEU A 57 1.95 -23.94 -13.98
N LEU A 58 1.35 -23.68 -15.14
CA LEU A 58 1.23 -24.66 -16.22
C LEU A 58 2.62 -25.10 -16.71
N ALA A 59 3.53 -24.16 -16.96
CA ALA A 59 4.90 -24.49 -17.40
C ALA A 59 5.68 -25.27 -16.34
N ALA A 60 5.57 -24.92 -15.06
CA ALA A 60 6.19 -25.65 -13.97
C ALA A 60 5.58 -27.05 -13.82
N THR A 61 4.26 -27.19 -13.98
CA THR A 61 3.56 -28.48 -13.97
C THR A 61 4.06 -29.39 -15.09
N LYS A 62 4.17 -28.87 -16.31
CA LYS A 62 4.75 -29.61 -17.44
C LYS A 62 6.19 -30.05 -17.16
N LYS A 63 7.03 -29.18 -16.59
CA LYS A 63 8.40 -29.55 -16.18
C LYS A 63 8.43 -30.67 -15.14
N VAL A 64 7.52 -30.64 -14.15
CA VAL A 64 7.38 -31.72 -13.15
C VAL A 64 6.98 -33.03 -13.83
N ILE A 65 6.09 -32.98 -14.82
CA ILE A 65 5.65 -34.16 -15.57
C ILE A 65 6.78 -34.71 -16.45
N ASP A 66 7.39 -33.85 -17.28
CA ASP A 66 8.43 -34.19 -18.25
C ASP A 66 9.70 -34.70 -17.56
N ARG A 67 10.04 -34.11 -16.42
CA ARG A 67 11.26 -34.41 -15.67
C ARG A 67 10.95 -34.56 -14.19
N THR A 68 10.28 -35.66 -13.85
CA THR A 68 9.80 -36.01 -12.51
C THR A 68 10.85 -35.76 -11.42
N PRO A 69 10.59 -34.89 -10.43
CA PRO A 69 11.53 -34.56 -9.37
C PRO A 69 11.76 -35.75 -8.43
N ASP A 70 12.85 -35.71 -7.67
CA ASP A 70 13.16 -36.71 -6.66
C ASP A 70 12.45 -36.39 -5.33
N VAL A 71 12.20 -35.10 -5.07
CA VAL A 71 11.44 -34.60 -3.90
C VAL A 71 10.44 -33.54 -4.32
N VAL A 72 9.25 -33.56 -3.73
CA VAL A 72 8.28 -32.46 -3.80
C VAL A 72 7.98 -31.95 -2.39
N VAL A 73 8.16 -30.66 -2.18
CA VAL A 73 7.87 -29.99 -0.90
C VAL A 73 6.59 -29.16 -1.05
N ALA A 74 5.54 -29.55 -0.33
CA ALA A 74 4.28 -28.83 -0.25
C ALA A 74 4.26 -27.91 0.98
N THR A 75 4.07 -26.61 0.75
CA THR A 75 4.16 -25.58 1.82
C THR A 75 2.80 -25.22 2.41
N THR A 76 1.74 -25.24 1.62
CA THR A 76 0.39 -24.88 2.09
C THR A 76 -0.68 -25.81 1.51
N ALA A 77 -1.69 -26.12 2.32
CA ALA A 77 -2.79 -26.99 1.92
C ALA A 77 -3.62 -26.41 0.75
N ILE A 78 -3.79 -25.09 0.76
CA ILE A 78 -4.58 -24.41 -0.26
C ILE A 78 -3.78 -24.24 -1.56
N GLY A 79 -2.47 -23.99 -1.46
CA GLY A 79 -1.58 -23.96 -2.61
C GLY A 79 -1.45 -25.31 -3.29
N PHE A 80 -1.26 -26.38 -2.52
CA PHE A 80 -1.19 -27.74 -3.07
C PHE A 80 -2.50 -28.15 -3.75
N ARG A 81 -3.65 -27.98 -3.09
CA ARG A 81 -4.96 -28.27 -3.72
C ARG A 81 -5.18 -27.47 -4.99
N GLY A 82 -4.91 -26.16 -4.95
CA GLY A 82 -5.05 -25.30 -6.11
C GLY A 82 -4.14 -25.69 -7.27
N TRP A 83 -2.94 -26.22 -7.00
CA TRP A 83 -2.07 -26.78 -8.03
C TRP A 83 -2.70 -28.00 -8.71
N ILE A 84 -3.16 -28.97 -7.92
CA ILE A 84 -3.81 -30.18 -8.45
C ILE A 84 -5.08 -29.82 -9.24
N GLU A 85 -5.94 -28.96 -8.69
CA GLU A 85 -7.17 -28.50 -9.36
C GLU A 85 -6.88 -27.76 -10.68
N ALA A 86 -5.82 -26.94 -10.73
CA ALA A 86 -5.40 -26.28 -11.96
C ALA A 86 -4.88 -27.30 -12.99
N ALA A 87 -4.08 -28.28 -12.56
CA ALA A 87 -3.59 -29.35 -13.42
C ALA A 87 -4.73 -30.19 -14.00
N ASP A 88 -5.74 -30.54 -13.19
CA ASP A 88 -6.97 -31.19 -13.65
C ASP A 88 -7.68 -30.34 -14.71
N GLY A 89 -7.83 -29.04 -14.47
CA GLY A 89 -8.45 -28.10 -15.42
C GLY A 89 -7.71 -28.02 -16.77
N TRP A 90 -6.41 -28.28 -16.79
CA TRP A 90 -5.60 -28.36 -18.02
C TRP A 90 -5.56 -29.75 -18.66
N GLY A 91 -6.22 -30.75 -18.06
CA GLY A 91 -6.16 -32.14 -18.50
C GLY A 91 -4.83 -32.85 -18.18
N LEU A 92 -4.02 -32.28 -17.28
CA LEU A 92 -2.71 -32.82 -16.86
C LEU A 92 -2.74 -33.49 -15.48
N GLY A 93 -3.87 -33.45 -14.77
CA GLY A 93 -3.93 -33.85 -13.37
C GLY A 93 -3.70 -35.33 -13.11
N GLU A 94 -4.29 -36.23 -13.90
CA GLU A 94 -4.03 -37.67 -13.77
C GLU A 94 -2.55 -38.02 -13.98
N GLU A 95 -1.93 -37.42 -14.99
CA GLU A 95 -0.51 -37.61 -15.30
C GLU A 95 0.37 -37.05 -14.17
N LEU A 96 0.07 -35.84 -13.69
CA LEU A 96 0.77 -35.23 -12.56
C LEU A 96 0.69 -36.12 -11.32
N LEU A 97 -0.51 -36.56 -10.93
CA LEU A 97 -0.70 -37.43 -9.76
C LEU A 97 0.03 -38.77 -9.94
N ALA A 98 0.03 -39.35 -11.14
CA ALA A 98 0.76 -40.57 -11.42
C ALA A 98 2.27 -40.39 -11.21
N ARG A 99 2.85 -39.26 -11.62
CA ARG A 99 4.26 -38.94 -11.34
C ARG A 99 4.51 -38.77 -9.84
N LEU A 100 3.67 -37.97 -9.16
CA LEU A 100 3.84 -37.64 -7.74
C LEU A 100 3.74 -38.86 -6.80
N ARG A 101 3.06 -39.94 -7.18
CA ARG A 101 3.02 -41.18 -6.38
C ARG A 101 4.38 -41.85 -6.19
N GLY A 102 5.33 -41.61 -7.10
CA GLY A 102 6.68 -42.18 -7.03
C GLY A 102 7.73 -41.23 -6.48
N VAL A 103 7.32 -40.05 -6.00
CA VAL A 103 8.22 -38.99 -5.52
C VAL A 103 8.18 -38.93 -4.00
N GLU A 104 9.31 -38.62 -3.36
CA GLU A 104 9.33 -38.30 -1.93
C GLU A 104 8.56 -36.99 -1.69
N LEU A 105 7.42 -37.09 -1.02
CA LEU A 105 6.51 -35.97 -0.82
C LEU A 105 6.59 -35.46 0.61
N LEU A 106 7.11 -34.25 0.79
CA LEU A 106 7.26 -33.60 2.08
C LEU A 106 6.16 -32.56 2.29
N ALA A 107 5.51 -32.62 3.45
CA ALA A 107 4.46 -31.68 3.81
C ALA A 107 4.95 -30.75 4.92
N ARG A 108 4.75 -29.44 4.80
CA ARG A 108 5.13 -28.50 5.88
C ARG A 108 4.39 -28.76 7.20
N GLY A 109 3.15 -29.27 7.16
CA GLY A 109 2.38 -29.46 8.39
C GLY A 109 1.06 -30.22 8.19
N PRO A 110 0.29 -30.46 9.28
CA PRO A 110 -0.91 -31.32 9.28
C PRO A 110 -1.97 -30.95 8.24
N LYS A 111 -2.19 -29.66 8.01
CA LYS A 111 -3.14 -29.21 6.98
C LYS A 111 -2.69 -29.60 5.58
N VAL A 112 -1.38 -29.52 5.32
CA VAL A 112 -0.80 -29.88 4.02
C VAL A 112 -0.86 -31.39 3.81
N LYS A 113 -0.59 -32.18 4.85
CA LYS A 113 -0.81 -33.64 4.83
C LYS A 113 -2.24 -33.99 4.43
N GLY A 114 -3.22 -33.32 5.04
CA GLY A 114 -4.63 -33.48 4.68
C GLY A 114 -4.91 -33.18 3.20
N ALA A 115 -4.30 -32.13 2.64
CA ALA A 115 -4.43 -31.81 1.22
C ALA A 115 -3.78 -32.84 0.28
N ILE A 116 -2.59 -33.34 0.64
CA ILE A 116 -1.89 -34.40 -0.10
C ILE A 116 -2.73 -35.68 -0.14
N ARG A 117 -3.23 -36.11 1.02
CA ARG A 117 -4.05 -37.31 1.15
C ARG A 117 -5.39 -37.19 0.44
N ALA A 118 -6.01 -36.01 0.46
CA ALA A 118 -7.23 -35.74 -0.28
C ALA A 118 -7.04 -35.86 -1.81
N ALA A 119 -5.82 -35.64 -2.32
CA ALA A 119 -5.46 -35.86 -3.72
C ALA A 119 -5.08 -37.34 -4.02
N GLY A 120 -5.26 -38.26 -3.07
CA GLY A 120 -4.94 -39.68 -3.23
C GLY A 120 -3.43 -39.99 -3.20
N LEU A 121 -2.62 -39.08 -2.66
CA LEU A 121 -1.19 -39.24 -2.43
C LEU A 121 -0.90 -39.53 -0.95
N THR A 122 0.32 -39.91 -0.61
CA THR A 122 0.78 -40.06 0.77
C THR A 122 2.05 -39.26 0.95
N GLU A 123 2.14 -38.47 2.02
CA GLU A 123 3.38 -37.80 2.38
C GLU A 123 4.36 -38.78 3.06
N ASP A 124 5.64 -38.65 2.76
CA ASP A 124 6.71 -39.41 3.43
C ASP A 124 7.01 -38.83 4.80
N TRP A 125 6.95 -37.50 4.92
CA TRP A 125 7.21 -36.84 6.18
C TRP A 125 6.64 -35.42 6.29
N SER A 126 6.49 -34.98 7.54
CA SER A 126 6.14 -33.62 7.92
C SER A 126 6.82 -33.26 9.25
N PRO A 127 7.37 -32.04 9.38
CA PRO A 127 7.99 -31.61 10.62
C PRO A 127 6.94 -31.49 11.72
N SER A 128 7.34 -31.79 12.96
CA SER A 128 6.46 -31.66 14.13
C SER A 128 6.22 -30.20 14.50
N SER A 129 7.19 -29.31 14.19
CA SER A 129 7.12 -27.87 14.44
C SER A 129 6.28 -27.09 13.42
N GLU A 130 5.87 -27.74 12.32
CA GLU A 130 5.28 -27.09 11.15
C GLU A 130 6.19 -26.04 10.46
N SER A 131 7.50 -26.09 10.72
CA SER A 131 8.48 -25.11 10.22
C SER A 131 9.09 -25.53 8.89
N MET A 132 9.23 -24.56 7.97
CA MET A 132 10.03 -24.77 6.75
C MET A 132 11.53 -24.89 7.06
N ALA A 133 12.03 -24.33 8.16
CA ALA A 133 13.44 -24.46 8.53
C ALA A 133 13.79 -25.93 8.83
N GLU A 134 12.93 -26.65 9.57
CA GLU A 134 13.13 -28.07 9.87
C GLU A 134 13.09 -28.93 8.59
N VAL A 135 12.27 -28.55 7.59
CA VAL A 135 12.29 -29.19 6.27
C VAL A 135 13.60 -28.95 5.53
N LEU A 136 14.14 -27.72 5.59
CA LEU A 136 15.40 -27.37 4.96
C LEU A 136 16.56 -28.15 5.59
N ASP A 137 16.65 -28.12 6.92
CA ASP A 137 17.71 -28.75 7.68
C ASP A 137 17.77 -30.25 7.38
N ARG A 138 16.62 -30.92 7.42
CA ARG A 138 16.51 -32.33 7.08
C ARG A 138 17.01 -32.62 5.66
N LEU A 139 16.55 -31.85 4.66
CA LEU A 139 16.96 -32.07 3.27
C LEU A 139 18.48 -31.93 3.11
N LEU A 140 19.07 -30.90 3.73
CA LEU A 140 20.52 -30.67 3.68
C LEU A 140 21.31 -31.76 4.43
N GLU A 141 20.80 -32.25 5.56
CA GLU A 141 21.40 -33.36 6.32
C GLU A 141 21.38 -34.68 5.55
N GLU A 142 20.31 -34.97 4.79
CA GLU A 142 20.21 -36.15 3.93
C GLU A 142 21.09 -36.06 2.67
N GLY A 143 21.48 -34.84 2.28
CA GLY A 143 22.24 -34.55 1.08
C GLY A 143 21.34 -34.33 -0.14
N VAL A 144 21.60 -33.23 -0.87
CA VAL A 144 20.79 -32.80 -2.02
C VAL A 144 21.57 -32.68 -3.33
N ASP A 145 22.85 -33.04 -3.34
CA ASP A 145 23.69 -32.93 -4.54
C ASP A 145 23.12 -33.75 -5.70
N GLY A 146 22.85 -33.09 -6.83
CA GLY A 146 22.23 -33.70 -8.01
C GLY A 146 20.74 -34.05 -7.87
N ARG A 147 20.11 -33.87 -6.70
CA ARG A 147 18.67 -34.11 -6.50
C ARG A 147 17.85 -32.99 -7.13
N ARG A 148 16.71 -33.36 -7.71
CA ARG A 148 15.70 -32.44 -8.24
C ARG A 148 14.61 -32.25 -7.21
N VAL A 149 14.44 -31.01 -6.77
CA VAL A 149 13.46 -30.63 -5.75
C VAL A 149 12.42 -29.70 -6.36
N ALA A 150 11.16 -30.12 -6.36
CA ALA A 150 10.04 -29.25 -6.69
C ALA A 150 9.45 -28.64 -5.41
N LEU A 151 9.40 -27.31 -5.33
CA LEU A 151 8.90 -26.59 -4.16
C LEU A 151 7.61 -25.84 -4.51
N GLN A 152 6.49 -26.25 -3.94
CA GLN A 152 5.23 -25.49 -4.04
C GLN A 152 5.37 -24.19 -3.24
N LEU A 153 5.51 -23.07 -3.93
CA LEU A 153 5.67 -21.74 -3.34
C LEU A 153 4.34 -21.17 -2.86
N HIS A 154 4.32 -20.30 -1.86
CA HIS A 154 3.10 -19.64 -1.42
C HIS A 154 3.22 -18.11 -1.53
N GLY A 155 3.15 -17.58 -2.75
CA GLY A 155 3.06 -16.15 -3.05
C GLY A 155 4.28 -15.27 -2.73
N GLU A 156 4.99 -15.50 -1.62
CA GLU A 156 6.26 -14.86 -1.28
C GLU A 156 7.42 -15.86 -1.47
N PRO A 157 8.60 -15.41 -1.95
CA PRO A 157 9.80 -16.23 -1.94
C PRO A 157 10.13 -16.65 -0.50
N LEU A 158 10.47 -17.91 -0.27
CA LEU A 158 11.06 -18.36 1.00
C LEU A 158 12.54 -17.93 1.01
N PRO A 159 12.91 -16.79 1.63
CA PRO A 159 14.23 -16.21 1.44
C PRO A 159 15.28 -17.16 2.01
N GLY A 160 16.29 -17.50 1.21
CA GLY A 160 17.37 -18.38 1.61
C GLY A 160 17.08 -19.87 1.47
N PHE A 161 15.80 -20.30 1.37
CA PHE A 161 15.47 -21.73 1.27
C PHE A 161 15.91 -22.32 -0.07
N VAL A 162 15.53 -21.65 -1.17
CA VAL A 162 15.90 -22.09 -2.53
C VAL A 162 17.41 -21.94 -2.74
N GLU A 163 17.98 -20.85 -2.22
CA GLU A 163 19.41 -20.57 -2.30
C GLU A 163 20.24 -21.61 -1.55
N ALA A 164 19.83 -22.01 -0.34
CA ALA A 164 20.52 -23.03 0.45
C ALA A 164 20.49 -24.41 -0.21
N LEU A 165 19.34 -24.84 -0.74
CA LEU A 165 19.24 -26.11 -1.47
C LEU A 165 20.13 -26.11 -2.73
N ARG A 166 20.15 -25.00 -3.49
CA ARG A 166 21.04 -24.86 -4.66
C ARG A 166 22.51 -24.84 -4.27
N ALA A 167 22.87 -24.20 -3.16
CA ALA A 167 24.23 -24.23 -2.62
C ALA A 167 24.67 -25.64 -2.21
N GLY A 168 23.73 -26.49 -1.78
CA GLY A 168 23.94 -27.91 -1.53
C GLY A 168 23.99 -28.81 -2.78
N GLY A 169 23.87 -28.25 -4.00
CA GLY A 169 23.95 -28.98 -5.28
C GLY A 169 22.60 -29.41 -5.88
N ALA A 170 21.47 -29.00 -5.29
CA ALA A 170 20.15 -29.38 -5.79
C ALA A 170 19.72 -28.57 -7.03
N GLU A 171 19.01 -29.23 -7.94
CA GLU A 171 18.22 -28.57 -8.97
C GLU A 171 16.82 -28.23 -8.41
N VAL A 172 16.57 -26.95 -8.12
CA VAL A 172 15.32 -26.52 -7.49
C VAL A 172 14.37 -25.87 -8.51
N LEU A 173 13.19 -26.48 -8.68
CA LEU A 173 12.06 -25.96 -9.44
C LEU A 173 11.01 -25.37 -8.49
N GLY A 174 10.77 -24.07 -8.58
CA GLY A 174 9.62 -23.45 -7.92
C GLY A 174 8.32 -23.75 -8.67
N VAL A 175 7.30 -24.20 -7.95
CA VAL A 175 5.93 -24.36 -8.45
C VAL A 175 5.10 -23.21 -7.87
N PRO A 176 4.92 -22.11 -8.61
CA PRO A 176 4.33 -20.90 -8.07
C PRO A 176 2.80 -21.05 -7.99
N VAL A 177 2.26 -21.07 -6.78
CA VAL A 177 0.83 -20.91 -6.55
C VAL A 177 0.61 -19.60 -5.81
N TYR A 178 -0.46 -18.88 -6.17
CA TYR A 178 -0.74 -17.50 -5.78
C TYR A 178 0.20 -16.46 -6.41
N ARG A 179 0.22 -16.39 -7.73
CA ARG A 179 0.92 -15.31 -8.42
C ARG A 179 0.11 -14.02 -8.43
N TRP A 180 0.84 -12.93 -8.31
CA TRP A 180 0.35 -11.57 -8.52
C TRP A 180 1.08 -11.01 -9.73
N LEU A 181 0.33 -10.31 -10.56
CA LEU A 181 0.89 -9.53 -11.65
C LEU A 181 0.57 -8.05 -11.42
N PRO A 182 1.32 -7.14 -12.07
CA PRO A 182 0.89 -5.75 -12.15
C PRO A 182 -0.57 -5.64 -12.64
N PRO A 183 -1.30 -4.58 -12.24
CA PRO A 183 -2.65 -4.34 -12.77
C PRO A 183 -2.58 -4.18 -14.30
N GLU A 184 -3.64 -4.61 -14.99
CA GLU A 184 -3.72 -4.49 -16.46
C GLU A 184 -3.67 -3.03 -16.91
N ASP A 185 -4.38 -2.17 -16.17
CA ASP A 185 -4.29 -0.71 -16.30
C ASP A 185 -3.46 -0.14 -15.16
N VAL A 186 -2.28 0.40 -15.50
CA VAL A 186 -1.38 1.08 -14.56
C VAL A 186 -1.79 2.53 -14.28
N GLY A 187 -2.72 3.10 -15.07
CA GLY A 187 -3.15 4.49 -14.96
C GLY A 187 -3.67 4.90 -13.58
N PRO A 188 -4.52 4.10 -12.89
CA PRO A 188 -4.92 4.37 -11.52
C PRO A 188 -3.74 4.44 -10.56
N MET A 189 -2.77 3.53 -10.70
CA MET A 189 -1.56 3.51 -9.86
C MET A 189 -0.70 4.75 -10.10
N ASP A 190 -0.55 5.16 -11.36
CA ASP A 190 0.21 6.37 -11.70
C ASP A 190 -0.46 7.62 -11.12
N ARG A 191 -1.79 7.73 -11.19
CA ARG A 191 -2.54 8.81 -10.55
C ARG A 191 -2.40 8.80 -9.02
N LEU A 192 -2.40 7.62 -8.39
CA LEU A 192 -2.17 7.48 -6.95
C LEU A 192 -0.76 7.95 -6.57
N LEU A 193 0.26 7.58 -7.35
CA LEU A 193 1.64 8.03 -7.18
C LEU A 193 1.74 9.55 -7.33
N ASP A 194 1.16 10.11 -8.38
CA ASP A 194 1.17 11.55 -8.62
C ASP A 194 0.47 12.31 -7.49
N ALA A 195 -0.66 11.80 -7.01
CA ALA A 195 -1.38 12.36 -5.86
C ALA A 195 -0.55 12.25 -4.57
N THR A 196 0.20 11.17 -4.36
CA THR A 196 1.06 10.99 -3.19
C THR A 196 2.24 11.96 -3.23
N VAL A 197 2.96 12.01 -4.36
CA VAL A 197 4.13 12.88 -4.56
C VAL A 197 3.73 14.36 -4.49
N SER A 198 2.55 14.73 -4.99
CA SER A 198 2.02 16.10 -4.85
C SER A 198 1.44 16.40 -3.46
N ARG A 199 1.51 15.44 -2.53
CA ARG A 199 0.90 15.45 -1.19
C ARG A 199 -0.63 15.52 -1.20
N GLY A 200 -1.31 15.35 -2.32
CA GLY A 200 -2.77 15.39 -2.42
C GLY A 200 -3.54 14.31 -1.63
N LEU A 201 -2.84 13.33 -1.06
CA LEU A 201 -3.38 12.33 -0.15
C LEU A 201 -2.94 12.62 1.29
N ASP A 202 -3.76 12.20 2.26
CA ASP A 202 -3.40 12.26 3.68
C ASP A 202 -2.95 10.90 4.21
N ALA A 203 -3.41 9.81 3.57
CA ALA A 203 -2.96 8.46 3.87
C ALA A 203 -2.94 7.55 2.63
N LEU A 204 -2.11 6.51 2.71
CA LEU A 204 -2.11 5.37 1.81
C LEU A 204 -2.34 4.09 2.61
N THR A 205 -3.29 3.27 2.18
CA THR A 205 -3.60 2.00 2.86
C THR A 205 -3.03 0.81 2.11
N PHE A 206 -2.43 -0.12 2.85
CA PHE A 206 -1.87 -1.37 2.35
C PHE A 206 -2.44 -2.56 3.13
N THR A 207 -2.94 -3.54 2.40
CA THR A 207 -3.54 -4.76 2.97
C THR A 207 -2.71 -6.02 2.68
N SER A 208 -1.59 -5.88 1.98
CA SER A 208 -0.62 -6.95 1.72
C SER A 208 0.77 -6.36 1.39
N ALA A 209 1.83 -7.10 1.73
CA ALA A 209 3.20 -6.71 1.40
C ALA A 209 3.42 -6.56 -0.13
N PRO A 210 2.90 -7.46 -1.00
CA PRO A 210 3.01 -7.29 -2.44
C PRO A 210 2.42 -5.98 -2.97
N ALA A 211 1.35 -5.45 -2.37
CA ALA A 211 0.79 -4.16 -2.78
C ALA A 211 1.74 -2.99 -2.47
N ALA A 212 2.37 -3.02 -1.30
CA ALA A 212 3.38 -2.03 -0.92
C ALA A 212 4.63 -2.12 -1.82
N ALA A 213 5.12 -3.34 -2.07
CA ALA A 213 6.24 -3.57 -2.97
C ALA A 213 5.93 -3.11 -4.41
N SER A 214 4.72 -3.35 -4.91
CA SER A 214 4.30 -2.95 -6.26
C SER A 214 4.24 -1.42 -6.42
N LEU A 215 3.77 -0.70 -5.39
CA LEU A 215 3.80 0.77 -5.40
C LEU A 215 5.25 1.29 -5.47
N LEU A 216 6.15 0.73 -4.65
CA LEU A 216 7.56 1.13 -4.62
C LEU A 216 8.25 0.84 -5.95
N SER A 217 8.06 -0.35 -6.51
CA SER A 217 8.60 -0.74 -7.83
C SER A 217 8.09 0.19 -8.93
N ARG A 218 6.78 0.50 -8.94
CA ARG A 218 6.23 1.42 -9.93
C ARG A 218 6.78 2.84 -9.80
N ALA A 219 7.05 3.30 -8.58
CA ALA A 219 7.69 4.58 -8.33
C ALA A 219 9.14 4.59 -8.83
N GLU A 220 9.89 3.49 -8.68
CA GLU A 220 11.22 3.31 -9.25
C GLU A 220 11.19 3.39 -10.78
N ASP A 221 10.29 2.64 -11.42
CA ASP A 221 10.12 2.65 -12.88
C ASP A 221 9.84 4.05 -13.45
N ARG A 222 9.16 4.89 -12.66
CA ARG A 222 8.83 6.28 -13.03
C ARG A 222 9.88 7.30 -12.58
N GLY A 223 10.94 6.89 -11.90
CA GLY A 223 11.94 7.80 -11.33
C GLY A 223 11.41 8.68 -10.20
N LEU A 224 10.28 8.31 -9.58
CA LEU A 224 9.61 9.07 -8.52
C LEU A 224 9.86 8.51 -7.12
N LEU A 225 10.65 7.45 -6.98
CA LEU A 225 10.89 6.83 -5.67
C LEU A 225 11.37 7.83 -4.60
N PRO A 226 12.39 8.71 -4.84
CA PRO A 226 12.85 9.63 -3.80
C PRO A 226 11.74 10.58 -3.32
N ASP A 227 10.92 11.08 -4.25
CA ASP A 227 9.80 11.97 -3.95
C ASP A 227 8.67 11.24 -3.20
N LEU A 228 8.40 9.98 -3.58
CA LEU A 228 7.43 9.13 -2.89
C LEU A 228 7.87 8.91 -1.43
N LEU A 229 9.12 8.49 -1.21
CA LEU A 229 9.66 8.25 0.12
C LEU A 229 9.60 9.53 0.97
N ALA A 230 9.99 10.68 0.41
CA ALA A 230 9.90 11.96 1.10
C ALA A 230 8.46 12.33 1.52
N ALA A 231 7.48 12.06 0.66
CA ALA A 231 6.07 12.28 0.99
C ALA A 231 5.58 11.33 2.09
N LEU A 232 5.96 10.05 2.03
CA LEU A 232 5.56 9.03 3.02
C LEU A 232 6.20 9.24 4.40
N SER A 233 7.36 9.89 4.48
CA SER A 233 8.04 10.16 5.75
C SER A 233 7.35 11.24 6.60
N HIS A 234 6.59 12.16 5.98
CA HIS A 234 6.12 13.37 6.67
C HIS A 234 4.68 13.77 6.36
N ASP A 235 4.28 13.69 5.09
CA ASP A 235 3.06 14.32 4.59
C ASP A 235 1.90 13.32 4.47
N VAL A 236 2.19 12.08 4.06
CA VAL A 236 1.18 11.05 3.75
C VAL A 236 1.39 9.85 4.65
N VAL A 237 0.39 9.50 5.46
CA VAL A 237 0.49 8.40 6.42
C VAL A 237 0.39 7.04 5.71
N PRO A 238 1.44 6.20 5.72
CA PRO A 238 1.34 4.82 5.22
C PRO A 238 0.73 3.94 6.32
N ALA A 239 -0.50 3.50 6.10
CA ALA A 239 -1.27 2.68 7.02
C ALA A 239 -1.32 1.24 6.53
N CYS A 240 -0.60 0.36 7.22
CA CYS A 240 -0.56 -1.07 6.93
C CYS A 240 -1.55 -1.83 7.80
N VAL A 241 -2.17 -2.87 7.26
CA VAL A 241 -3.08 -3.72 8.05
C VAL A 241 -2.36 -4.47 9.17
N GLY A 242 -1.06 -4.74 9.02
CA GLY A 242 -0.24 -5.43 10.02
C GLY A 242 1.25 -5.47 9.65
N PRO A 243 2.09 -6.04 10.53
CA PRO A 243 3.55 -5.90 10.47
C PRO A 243 4.17 -6.49 9.20
N VAL A 244 3.71 -7.64 8.73
CA VAL A 244 4.22 -8.24 7.47
C VAL A 244 3.99 -7.32 6.28
N THR A 245 2.83 -6.66 6.22
CA THR A 245 2.50 -5.70 5.16
C THR A 245 3.41 -4.48 5.16
N ALA A 246 3.92 -4.09 6.34
CA ALA A 246 4.79 -2.94 6.49
C ALA A 246 6.24 -3.19 6.05
N VAL A 247 6.69 -4.45 6.01
CA VAL A 247 8.09 -4.80 5.73
C VAL A 247 8.66 -4.11 4.49
N PRO A 248 8.01 -4.13 3.30
CA PRO A 248 8.58 -3.48 2.11
C PRO A 248 8.82 -1.98 2.27
N LEU A 249 7.95 -1.28 3.02
CA LEU A 249 8.08 0.15 3.30
C LEU A 249 9.18 0.40 4.33
N GLN A 250 9.20 -0.38 5.42
CA GLN A 250 10.19 -0.26 6.49
C GLN A 250 11.61 -0.56 6.00
N SER A 251 11.78 -1.52 5.09
CA SER A 251 13.07 -1.79 4.42
C SER A 251 13.59 -0.59 3.60
N ARG A 252 12.74 0.39 3.29
CA ARG A 252 13.11 1.67 2.65
C ARG A 252 13.15 2.84 3.62
N GLY A 253 13.14 2.58 4.94
CA GLY A 253 13.18 3.61 5.98
C GLY A 253 11.86 4.36 6.19
N VAL A 254 10.74 3.83 5.67
CA VAL A 254 9.42 4.44 5.85
C VAL A 254 8.76 3.87 7.11
N GLU A 255 8.50 4.75 8.08
CA GLU A 255 7.68 4.39 9.24
C GLU A 255 6.21 4.22 8.85
N THR A 256 5.56 3.21 9.39
CA THR A 256 4.16 2.88 9.09
C THR A 256 3.32 2.80 10.35
N VAL A 257 2.03 3.12 10.25
CA VAL A 257 1.06 2.86 11.32
C VAL A 257 0.31 1.56 11.05
N SER A 258 -0.08 0.83 12.11
CA SER A 258 -0.88 -0.40 11.99
C SER A 258 -1.81 -0.56 13.19
N PRO A 259 -3.03 -1.10 13.00
CA PRO A 259 -3.93 -1.38 14.11
C PRO A 259 -3.44 -2.60 14.91
N GLU A 260 -3.81 -2.68 16.19
CA GLU A 260 -3.51 -3.88 17.01
C GLU A 260 -4.18 -5.14 16.46
N ARG A 261 -5.40 -4.99 15.93
CA ARG A 261 -6.14 -6.06 15.26
C ARG A 261 -6.01 -5.90 13.75
N PHE A 262 -5.34 -6.85 13.09
CA PHE A 262 -5.01 -6.79 11.66
C PHE A 262 -6.21 -7.04 10.74
N ARG A 263 -7.17 -6.11 10.75
CA ARG A 263 -8.45 -6.17 10.01
C ARG A 263 -8.80 -4.78 9.46
N LEU A 264 -9.66 -4.74 8.43
CA LEU A 264 -10.06 -3.49 7.76
C LEU A 264 -10.76 -2.49 8.69
N GLY A 265 -11.71 -2.95 9.51
CA GLY A 265 -12.43 -2.08 10.46
C GLY A 265 -11.49 -1.35 11.43
N PRO A 266 -10.64 -2.06 12.18
CA PRO A 266 -9.60 -1.46 13.03
C PRO A 266 -8.62 -0.54 12.28
N LEU A 267 -8.22 -0.86 11.05
CA LEU A 267 -7.39 0.01 10.22
C LEU A 267 -8.08 1.36 9.95
N VAL A 268 -9.38 1.34 9.65
CA VAL A 268 -10.17 2.56 9.44
C VAL A 268 -10.35 3.35 10.73
N GLN A 269 -10.55 2.67 11.87
CA GLN A 269 -10.60 3.32 13.18
C GLN A 269 -9.29 4.00 13.55
N LEU A 270 -8.15 3.36 13.25
CA LEU A 270 -6.83 3.95 13.40
C LEU A 270 -6.72 5.25 12.61
N LEU A 271 -7.09 5.23 11.31
CA LEU A 271 -7.05 6.44 10.47
C LEU A 271 -7.94 7.57 11.00
N CYS A 272 -9.12 7.25 11.56
CA CYS A 272 -10.01 8.23 12.18
C CYS A 272 -9.37 8.97 13.36
N ARG A 273 -8.36 8.38 14.00
CA ARG A 273 -7.58 8.99 15.09
C ARG A 273 -6.33 9.70 14.57
N GLU A 274 -5.56 9.03 13.71
CA GLU A 274 -4.26 9.51 13.25
C GLU A 274 -4.37 10.77 12.39
N LEU A 275 -5.32 10.81 11.44
CA LEU A 275 -5.38 11.90 10.46
C LEU A 275 -5.81 13.24 11.09
N PRO A 276 -6.88 13.30 11.91
CA PRO A 276 -7.20 14.53 12.63
C PRO A 276 -6.10 14.99 13.57
N GLY A 277 -5.43 14.06 14.27
CA GLY A 277 -4.34 14.39 15.19
C GLY A 277 -3.10 14.99 14.52
N ARG A 278 -2.90 14.70 13.22
CA ARG A 278 -1.76 15.21 12.43
C ARG A 278 -2.08 16.50 11.68
N ALA A 279 -3.36 16.86 11.53
CA ALA A 279 -3.76 18.08 10.83
C ALA A 279 -3.28 19.31 11.62
N ARG A 280 -2.29 20.01 11.09
CA ARG A 280 -1.75 21.22 11.73
C ARG A 280 -2.72 22.39 11.54
N ALA A 281 -3.21 22.93 12.65
CA ALA A 281 -3.92 24.19 12.65
C ALA A 281 -2.95 25.37 12.56
N LEU A 282 -3.21 26.30 11.64
CA LEU A 282 -2.47 27.53 11.43
C LEU A 282 -3.34 28.73 11.83
N PRO A 283 -2.84 29.66 12.67
CA PRO A 283 -3.50 30.93 12.92
C PRO A 283 -3.23 31.87 11.73
N ILE A 284 -4.25 32.17 10.94
CA ILE A 284 -4.14 32.96 9.71
C ILE A 284 -5.21 34.04 9.72
N ALA A 285 -4.79 35.31 9.71
CA ALA A 285 -5.67 36.48 9.70
C ALA A 285 -6.78 36.44 10.76
N GLY A 286 -6.49 35.95 11.96
CA GLY A 286 -7.44 35.80 13.07
C GLY A 286 -8.31 34.54 13.02
N HIS A 287 -8.08 33.65 12.04
CA HIS A 287 -8.82 32.39 11.90
C HIS A 287 -7.94 31.19 12.24
N ARG A 288 -8.57 30.14 12.77
CA ARG A 288 -7.93 28.84 12.93
C ARG A 288 -8.17 28.01 11.67
N VAL A 289 -7.11 27.73 10.92
CA VAL A 289 -7.17 27.07 9.61
C VAL A 289 -6.48 25.71 9.64
N GLU A 290 -7.19 24.63 9.31
CA GLU A 290 -6.62 23.29 9.13
C GLU A 290 -6.69 22.90 7.65
N ILE A 291 -5.54 22.66 7.04
CA ILE A 291 -5.44 22.19 5.65
C ILE A 291 -5.52 20.67 5.67
N ARG A 292 -6.53 20.10 5.01
CA ARG A 292 -6.74 18.65 4.87
C ARG A 292 -6.54 18.22 3.41
N GLY A 293 -6.86 16.97 3.06
CA GLY A 293 -6.72 16.41 1.72
C GLY A 293 -7.31 17.27 0.60
N HIS A 294 -8.63 17.43 0.60
CA HIS A 294 -9.40 18.10 -0.45
C HIS A 294 -10.26 19.28 0.07
N ALA A 295 -10.11 19.62 1.34
CA ALA A 295 -10.87 20.66 1.99
C ALA A 295 -10.04 21.35 3.07
N VAL A 296 -10.55 22.46 3.57
CA VAL A 296 -9.94 23.25 4.63
C VAL A 296 -10.98 23.47 5.71
N LEU A 297 -10.64 23.25 6.98
CA LEU A 297 -11.45 23.78 8.06
C LEU A 297 -11.05 25.22 8.33
N VAL A 298 -12.02 26.13 8.33
CA VAL A 298 -11.85 27.51 8.78
C VAL A 298 -12.77 27.71 9.97
N ASP A 299 -12.21 27.88 11.16
CA ASP A 299 -12.93 27.96 12.43
C ASP A 299 -13.92 26.80 12.63
N GLY A 300 -13.51 25.59 12.25
CA GLY A 300 -14.33 24.37 12.34
C GLY A 300 -15.33 24.17 11.19
N ALA A 301 -15.53 25.17 10.31
CA ALA A 301 -16.37 25.02 9.14
C ALA A 301 -15.60 24.38 7.97
N LEU A 302 -16.08 23.25 7.45
CA LEU A 302 -15.49 22.57 6.31
C LEU A 302 -15.76 23.34 5.01
N ARG A 303 -14.67 23.75 4.35
CA ARG A 303 -14.66 24.44 3.07
C ARG A 303 -14.06 23.52 2.02
N PRO A 304 -14.86 22.93 1.12
CA PRO A 304 -14.34 22.17 -0.02
C PRO A 304 -13.50 23.09 -0.90
N VAL A 305 -12.31 22.64 -1.31
CA VAL A 305 -11.40 23.44 -2.15
C VAL A 305 -11.05 22.66 -3.42
N PRO A 306 -11.15 23.27 -4.61
CA PRO A 306 -10.79 22.60 -5.86
C PRO A 306 -9.31 22.18 -5.88
N PRO A 307 -8.92 21.15 -6.67
CA PRO A 307 -7.55 20.62 -6.70
C PRO A 307 -6.47 21.68 -6.93
N ALA A 308 -6.66 22.58 -7.90
CA ALA A 308 -5.75 23.69 -8.15
C ALA A 308 -5.58 24.60 -6.93
N GLY A 309 -6.66 24.91 -6.21
CA GLY A 309 -6.63 25.68 -4.98
C GLY A 309 -5.88 24.96 -3.86
N MET A 310 -6.07 23.65 -3.72
CA MET A 310 -5.33 22.85 -2.73
C MET A 310 -3.83 22.80 -3.03
N SER A 311 -3.44 22.67 -4.30
CA SER A 311 -2.02 22.73 -4.70
C SER A 311 -1.38 24.07 -4.33
N LEU A 312 -2.06 25.18 -4.61
CA LEU A 312 -1.59 26.51 -4.22
C LEU A 312 -1.49 26.64 -2.70
N LEU A 313 -2.51 26.19 -1.98
CA LEU A 313 -2.55 26.29 -0.52
C LEU A 313 -1.40 25.48 0.13
N ARG A 314 -1.14 24.27 -0.36
CA ARG A 314 0.00 23.44 0.07
C ARG A 314 1.34 24.11 -0.23
N ALA A 315 1.49 24.71 -1.42
CA ALA A 315 2.71 25.44 -1.76
C ALA A 315 2.95 26.62 -0.80
N LEU A 316 1.89 27.37 -0.45
CA LEU A 316 1.97 28.46 0.52
C LEU A 316 2.20 27.98 1.97
N SER A 317 1.69 26.80 2.34
CA SER A 317 1.78 26.26 3.69
C SER A 317 3.12 25.58 4.00
N ARG A 318 3.96 25.28 3.01
CA ARG A 318 5.33 24.76 3.24
C ARG A 318 6.16 25.71 4.11
N ARG A 319 5.98 27.02 3.93
CA ARG A 319 6.60 28.08 4.74
C ARG A 319 5.55 29.15 5.03
N PRO A 320 4.66 28.94 6.01
CA PRO A 320 3.57 29.86 6.29
C PRO A 320 4.10 31.28 6.55
N GLY A 321 3.43 32.30 6.01
CA GLY A 321 3.87 33.70 6.11
C GLY A 321 4.91 34.16 5.08
N TRP A 322 5.57 33.23 4.38
CA TRP A 322 6.54 33.56 3.32
C TRP A 322 5.85 33.88 2.00
N VAL A 323 6.45 34.80 1.24
CA VAL A 323 5.98 35.12 -0.12
C VAL A 323 6.50 34.06 -1.09
N VAL A 324 5.57 33.40 -1.77
CA VAL A 324 5.85 32.44 -2.84
C VAL A 324 5.61 33.14 -4.18
N ALA A 325 6.59 33.03 -5.09
CA ALA A 325 6.53 33.67 -6.40
C ALA A 325 5.47 33.02 -7.31
N ARG A 326 4.92 33.80 -8.26
CA ARG A 326 3.92 33.30 -9.23
C ARG A 326 4.46 32.13 -10.04
N ALA A 327 5.71 32.20 -10.49
CA ALA A 327 6.37 31.11 -11.22
C ALA A 327 6.45 29.80 -10.41
N ASP A 328 6.68 29.90 -9.09
CA ASP A 328 6.73 28.72 -8.22
C ASP A 328 5.35 28.11 -8.01
N LEU A 329 4.33 28.97 -7.84
CA LEU A 329 2.94 28.55 -7.75
C LEU A 329 2.42 27.93 -9.05
N LEU A 330 2.83 28.47 -10.20
CA LEU A 330 2.50 27.92 -11.51
C LEU A 330 3.06 26.50 -11.65
N ARG A 331 4.31 26.28 -11.23
CA ARG A 331 4.92 24.93 -11.21
C ARG A 331 4.20 23.94 -10.30
N ALA A 332 3.46 24.42 -9.29
CA ALA A 332 2.72 23.58 -8.36
C ALA A 332 1.29 23.24 -8.85
N LEU A 333 0.75 23.96 -9.84
CA LEU A 333 -0.60 23.73 -10.32
C LEU A 333 -0.72 22.39 -11.08
N PRO A 334 -1.83 21.65 -10.89
CA PRO A 334 -2.10 20.45 -11.66
C PRO A 334 -2.51 20.83 -13.09
N GLY A 335 -1.87 20.20 -14.08
CA GLY A 335 -2.08 20.48 -15.51
C GLY A 335 -1.15 21.56 -16.07
N ALA A 336 -0.88 21.50 -17.37
CA ALA A 336 0.08 22.37 -18.06
C ALA A 336 -0.47 23.78 -18.33
N GLY A 337 -0.93 24.50 -17.29
CA GLY A 337 -1.16 25.94 -17.38
C GLY A 337 0.16 26.62 -17.76
N ARG A 338 0.16 27.40 -18.86
CA ARG A 338 1.40 27.94 -19.45
C ARG A 338 1.72 29.37 -19.03
N ASP A 339 0.82 30.04 -18.32
CA ASP A 339 0.98 31.45 -17.96
C ASP A 339 0.54 31.77 -16.52
N GLU A 340 0.93 32.95 -16.04
CA GLU A 340 0.61 33.41 -14.68
C GLU A 340 -0.89 33.64 -14.46
N HIS A 341 -1.68 33.79 -15.52
CA HIS A 341 -3.13 33.99 -15.43
C HIS A 341 -3.85 32.76 -14.84
N ALA A 342 -3.30 31.57 -15.06
CA ALA A 342 -3.76 30.34 -14.42
C ALA A 342 -3.65 30.42 -12.88
N VAL A 343 -2.56 30.98 -12.35
CA VAL A 343 -2.35 31.17 -10.90
C VAL A 343 -3.35 32.17 -10.35
N GLU A 344 -3.59 33.28 -11.04
CA GLU A 344 -4.54 34.31 -10.60
C GLU A 344 -5.97 33.78 -10.54
N THR A 345 -6.39 33.03 -11.57
CA THR A 345 -7.71 32.41 -11.64
C THR A 345 -7.89 31.36 -10.53
N ALA A 346 -6.90 30.49 -10.33
CA ALA A 346 -6.93 29.48 -9.27
C ALA A 346 -6.92 30.12 -7.88
N MET A 347 -6.17 31.21 -7.68
CA MET A 347 -6.12 31.96 -6.43
C MET A 347 -7.45 32.66 -6.12
N ALA A 348 -8.12 33.23 -7.12
CA ALA A 348 -9.44 33.82 -6.95
C ALA A 348 -10.46 32.76 -6.48
N ARG A 349 -10.49 31.60 -7.16
CA ARG A 349 -11.36 30.47 -6.77
C ARG A 349 -11.04 29.95 -5.37
N LEU A 350 -9.76 29.86 -5.00
CA LEU A 350 -9.33 29.45 -3.66
C LEU A 350 -9.87 30.42 -2.59
N ARG A 351 -9.70 31.73 -2.76
CA ARG A 351 -10.22 32.72 -1.82
C ARG A 351 -11.74 32.65 -1.67
N THR A 352 -12.47 32.46 -2.76
CA THR A 352 -13.92 32.27 -2.74
C THR A 352 -14.29 31.00 -1.97
N ALA A 353 -13.63 29.87 -2.23
CA ALA A 353 -13.89 28.59 -1.57
C ALA A 353 -13.66 28.66 -0.04
N LEU A 354 -12.61 29.36 0.39
CA LEU A 354 -12.28 29.51 1.82
C LEU A 354 -13.30 30.38 2.58
N GLY A 355 -14.06 31.24 1.91
CA GLY A 355 -15.01 32.17 2.54
C GLY A 355 -14.36 33.31 3.35
N ALA A 356 -13.03 33.33 3.46
CA ALA A 356 -12.25 34.35 4.16
C ALA A 356 -11.07 34.79 3.26
N PRO A 357 -11.26 35.77 2.36
CA PRO A 357 -10.24 36.12 1.35
C PRO A 357 -8.95 36.69 1.96
N LYS A 358 -9.02 37.25 3.18
CA LYS A 358 -7.88 37.81 3.91
C LYS A 358 -6.86 36.75 4.36
N LEU A 359 -7.22 35.47 4.36
CA LEU A 359 -6.30 34.37 4.67
C LEU A 359 -5.08 34.34 3.75
N ILE A 360 -5.25 34.82 2.51
CA ILE A 360 -4.18 34.86 1.51
C ILE A 360 -3.94 36.30 1.08
N GLN A 361 -2.74 36.80 1.32
CA GLN A 361 -2.32 38.15 0.91
C GLN A 361 -1.63 38.12 -0.45
N THR A 362 -2.00 39.06 -1.31
CA THR A 362 -1.23 39.36 -2.52
C THR A 362 -0.11 40.32 -2.16
N VAL A 363 1.14 39.97 -2.46
CA VAL A 363 2.29 40.87 -2.36
C VAL A 363 2.60 41.39 -3.76
N VAL A 364 2.31 42.68 -3.96
CA VAL A 364 2.40 43.36 -5.26
C VAL A 364 3.75 43.08 -5.93
N LYS A 365 3.72 42.66 -7.20
CA LYS A 365 4.89 42.26 -8.03
C LYS A 365 5.76 41.11 -7.50
N ARG A 366 5.43 40.51 -6.35
CA ARG A 366 6.25 39.44 -5.73
C ARG A 366 5.57 38.09 -5.67
N GLY A 367 4.25 38.04 -5.43
CA GLY A 367 3.50 36.79 -5.40
C GLY A 367 2.45 36.76 -4.29
N TYR A 368 2.31 35.63 -3.60
CA TYR A 368 1.28 35.41 -2.59
C TYR A 368 1.86 34.82 -1.30
N ARG A 369 1.19 35.05 -0.17
CA ARG A 369 1.54 34.44 1.12
C ARG A 369 0.29 34.15 1.95
N LEU A 370 0.38 33.17 2.86
CA LEU A 370 -0.58 33.06 3.96
C LEU A 370 -0.40 34.24 4.90
N ALA A 371 -1.50 34.84 5.34
CA ALA A 371 -1.52 35.91 6.33
C ALA A 371 -1.33 35.35 7.74
N LEU A 372 -0.21 34.67 7.98
CA LEU A 372 0.09 34.05 9.27
C LEU A 372 0.08 35.12 10.37
N ASP A 373 -0.67 34.87 11.43
CA ASP A 373 -0.69 35.75 12.59
C ASP A 373 0.67 35.67 13.31
N PRO A 374 1.15 36.77 13.90
CA PRO A 374 2.36 36.73 14.72
C PRO A 374 2.16 35.70 15.84
N ALA A 375 3.17 34.85 16.06
CA ALA A 375 3.16 33.96 17.21
C ALA A 375 2.99 34.82 18.47
N ALA A 376 1.94 34.59 19.25
CA ALA A 376 1.84 35.19 20.57
C ALA A 376 3.08 34.72 21.35
N ASP A 377 3.96 35.65 21.72
CA ASP A 377 5.07 35.35 22.62
C ASP A 377 4.47 34.77 23.91
N ALA A 378 4.72 33.48 24.17
CA ALA A 378 4.50 32.85 25.45
C ALA A 378 5.58 33.30 26.45
N LYS A 379 5.76 34.62 26.59
CA LYS A 379 6.54 35.28 27.62
C LYS A 379 5.61 36.29 28.28
N TYR A 380 5.52 36.24 29.60
CA TYR A 380 4.57 36.98 30.48
C TYR A 380 3.21 36.28 30.73
N ALA A 381 3.27 35.04 31.22
CA ALA A 381 2.29 34.54 32.17
C ALA A 381 3.03 33.68 33.19
N ASP A 382 3.71 34.35 34.12
CA ASP A 382 4.02 33.90 35.49
C ASP A 382 4.90 34.97 36.16
N VAL A 383 4.24 35.89 36.87
CA VAL A 383 4.74 36.53 38.10
C VAL A 383 3.62 36.43 39.12
#